data_AF-A0A238Y6W5-F1
#
_entry.id   AF-A0A238Y6W5-F1
#
_cell.length_a   1.000
_cell.length_b   1.000
_cell.length_c   1.000
_cell.angle_alpha   90.00
_cell.angle_beta   90.00
_cell.angle_gamma   90.00
#
_symmetry.space_group_name_H-M   'P 1'
#
loop_
_entity.id
_entity.type
_entity.pdbx_description
1 polymer ?
#
loop_
_entity_poly.entity_id
_entity_poly.type
_entity_poly.pdbx_seq_one_letter_code
_entity_poly.pdbx_strand_id
1 'polypeptide(L)' 'MARGRKPGKRTNKVVKISLPKKIYYILYGIAGNNEQKLNKLIKTIIEEKLDNSTMADLTKLLENAKKEKEEVEE' A
#
# COMPACT_ATOMS: atom_id res chain seq x y z
N MET A 1 28.80 25.29 -10.29
CA MET A 1 28.90 23.81 -10.24
C MET A 1 27.50 23.23 -10.18
N ALA A 2 26.99 22.71 -11.29
CA ALA A 2 25.72 21.99 -11.32
C ALA A 2 25.86 20.72 -10.46
N ARG A 3 25.13 20.65 -9.35
CA ARG A 3 25.09 19.46 -8.49
C ARG A 3 24.56 18.30 -9.34
N GLY A 4 25.45 17.37 -9.68
CA GLY A 4 25.15 16.21 -10.49
C GLY A 4 23.95 15.44 -9.94
N ARG A 5 22.85 15.42 -10.70
CA ARG A 5 21.79 14.43 -10.50
C ARG A 5 22.39 13.08 -10.88
N LYS A 6 22.68 12.24 -9.87
CA LYS A 6 23.09 10.85 -10.09
C LYS A 6 21.98 10.14 -10.89
N PRO A 7 22.26 9.63 -12.10
CA PRO A 7 21.31 8.78 -12.81
C PRO A 7 21.16 7.49 -12.00
N GLY A 8 19.93 7.11 -11.64
CA GLY A 8 19.67 5.89 -10.87
C GLY A 8 19.22 6.08 -9.42
N LYS A 9 18.95 7.31 -8.96
CA LYS A 9 18.20 7.49 -7.72
C LYS A 9 16.76 7.00 -7.99
N ARG A 10 16.47 5.72 -7.76
CA ARG A 10 15.10 5.20 -7.65
C ARG A 10 14.41 6.05 -6.60
N THR A 11 13.73 7.08 -7.05
CA THR A 11 12.92 7.94 -6.19
C THR A 11 11.78 7.06 -5.72
N ASN A 12 11.72 6.79 -4.42
CA ASN A 12 10.54 6.15 -3.83
C ASN A 12 9.30 6.86 -4.36
N LYS A 13 8.38 6.12 -4.96
CA LYS A 13 7.11 6.67 -5.43
C LYS A 13 6.23 6.84 -4.20
N VAL A 14 5.83 8.07 -3.92
CA VAL A 14 4.82 8.33 -2.89
C VAL A 14 3.48 7.92 -3.47
N VAL A 15 2.83 6.95 -2.82
CA VAL A 15 1.50 6.46 -3.20
C VAL A 15 0.53 6.87 -2.11
N LYS A 16 -0.60 7.47 -2.52
CA LYS A 16 -1.72 7.71 -1.61
C LYS A 16 -2.62 6.48 -1.62
N ILE A 17 -2.91 5.96 -0.43
CA ILE A 17 -3.82 4.84 -0.24
C ILE A 17 -5.07 5.33 0.49
N SER A 18 -6.23 4.81 0.07
CA SER A 18 -7.48 4.98 0.80
C SER A 18 -7.70 3.75 1.67
N LEU A 19 -8.05 3.96 2.93
CA LEU A 19 -8.34 2.89 3.88
C LEU A 19 -9.67 3.22 4.60
N PRO A 20 -10.49 2.21 4.92
CA PRO A 20 -11.64 2.40 5.81
C PRO A 20 -11.20 3.03 7.13
N LYS A 21 -11.95 4.02 7.61
CA LYS A 21 -11.63 4.80 8.82
C LYS A 21 -11.32 3.91 10.03
N LYS A 22 -12.10 2.84 10.21
CA LYS A 22 -11.90 1.84 11.26
C LYS A 22 -10.53 1.15 11.16
N ILE A 23 -10.14 0.72 9.96
CA ILE A 23 -8.86 0.04 9.72
C ILE A 23 -7.69 1.01 9.97
N TYR A 24 -7.81 2.25 9.47
CA TYR A 24 -6.81 3.28 9.71
C TYR A 24 -6.54 3.46 11.21
N TYR A 25 -7.57 3.65 12.05
CA TYR A 25 -7.38 3.88 13.48
C TYR A 25 -6.83 2.66 14.22
N ILE A 26 -7.18 1.44 13.80
CA ILE A 26 -6.60 0.22 14.37
C ILE A 26 -5.09 0.17 14.07
N LEU A 27 -4.71 0.35 12.81
CA LEU A 27 -3.30 0.34 12.40
C LEU A 27 -2.52 1.48 13.06
N TYR A 28 -3.14 2.65 13.21
CA TYR A 28 -2.54 3.81 13.87
C TYR A 28 -2.32 3.57 15.36
N GLY A 29 -3.28 2.95 16.05
CA GLY A 29 -3.14 2.52 17.44
C GLY A 29 -2.03 1.50 17.64
N ILE A 30 -1.95 0.48 16.77
CA ILE A 30 -0.85 -0.52 16.76
C ILE A 30 0.51 0.16 16.54
N ALA A 31 0.56 1.17 15.66
CA ALA A 31 1.75 1.96 15.42
C ALA A 31 2.10 2.92 16.58
N GLY A 32 1.33 2.93 17.67
CA GLY A 32 1.54 3.79 18.83
C GLY A 32 1.29 5.26 18.52
N ASN A 33 0.25 5.55 17.72
CA ASN A 33 -0.12 6.90 17.26
C ASN A 33 1.05 7.64 16.58
N ASN A 34 1.87 6.93 15.81
CA ASN A 34 3.02 7.49 15.11
C ASN A 34 2.93 7.20 13.61
N GLU A 35 2.83 8.25 12.79
CA GLU A 35 2.67 8.14 11.34
C GLU A 35 3.87 7.47 10.63
N GLN A 36 5.09 7.68 11.12
CA GLN A 36 6.28 7.03 10.53
C GLN A 36 6.25 5.52 10.75
N LYS A 37 5.84 5.10 11.96
CA LYS A 37 5.66 3.67 12.29
C LYS A 37 4.48 3.07 11.52
N LEU A 38 3.39 3.82 11.33
CA LEU A 38 2.26 3.40 10.50
C LEU A 38 2.70 3.13 9.06
N ASN A 39 3.45 4.06 8.45
CA ASN A 39 3.97 3.87 7.10
C ASN A 39 4.88 2.65 6.98
N LYS A 40 5.73 2.41 7.99
CA LYS A 40 6.57 1.20 8.05
C LYS A 40 5.74 -0.07 8.18
N LEU A 41 4.72 -0.06 9.05
CA LEU A 41 3.82 -1.19 9.27
C LEU A 41 3.06 -1.55 7.98
N ILE A 42 2.45 -0.57 7.32
CA ILE A 42 1.73 -0.77 6.06
C ILE A 42 2.67 -1.34 4.99
N LYS A 43 3.90 -0.80 4.91
CA LYS A 43 4.91 -1.31 3.98
C LYS A 43 5.23 -2.79 4.26
N THR A 44 5.50 -3.14 5.51
CA THR A 44 5.81 -4.53 5.90
C THR A 44 4.66 -5.49 5.61
N ILE A 45 3.41 -5.09 5.88
CA ILE A 45 2.23 -5.90 5.53
C ILE A 45 2.15 -6.17 4.02
N ILE A 46 2.43 -5.16 3.19
CA ILE A 46 2.41 -5.30 1.72
C ILE A 46 3.55 -6.22 1.26
N GLU A 47 4.76 -6.05 1.80
CA GLU A 47 5.92 -6.88 1.48
C GLU A 47 5.67 -8.34 1.87
N GLU A 48 5.22 -8.61 3.10
CA GLU A 48 4.87 -9.95 3.57
C GLU A 48 3.76 -10.58 2.71
N LYS A 49 2.73 -9.82 2.34
CA LYS A 49 1.67 -10.34 1.48
C LYS A 49 2.21 -10.71 0.10
N LEU A 50 3.10 -9.91 -0.47
CA LEU A 50 3.70 -10.14 -1.78
C LEU A 50 4.63 -11.36 -1.77
N ASP A 51 5.43 -11.52 -0.72
CA ASP A 51 6.35 -12.65 -0.57
C ASP A 51 5.62 -14.00 -0.39
N ASN A 52 4.44 -13.97 0.24
CA ASN A 52 3.67 -15.18 0.55
C ASN A 52 2.55 -15.48 -0.46
N SER A 53 2.31 -14.64 -1.47
CA SER A 53 1.22 -14.85 -2.44
C SER A 53 1.72 -15.33 -3.79
N THR A 54 1.00 -16.26 -4.41
CA THR A 54 1.29 -16.64 -5.80
C THR A 54 0.76 -15.59 -6.78
N MET A 55 1.24 -15.60 -8.03
CA MET A 55 0.70 -14.74 -9.09
C MET A 55 -0.81 -14.96 -9.28
N ALA A 56 -1.30 -16.19 -9.13
CA ALA A 56 -2.72 -16.49 -9.23
C ALA A 56 -3.56 -15.84 -8.11
N ASP A 57 -3.02 -15.77 -6.88
CA ASP A 57 -3.70 -15.15 -5.75
C ASP A 57 -3.78 -13.63 -5.90
N LEU A 58 -2.71 -13.02 -6.41
CA LEU A 58 -2.66 -11.58 -6.69
C LEU A 58 -3.63 -11.17 -7.80
N THR A 59 -3.78 -12.00 -8.85
CA THR A 59 -4.74 -11.74 -9.93
C THR A 59 -6.18 -11.77 -9.42
N LYS A 60 -6.53 -12.71 -8.54
CA LYS A 60 -7.87 -12.78 -7.92
C LYS A 60 -8.23 -11.52 -7.13
N LEU A 61 -7.25 -10.90 -6.46
CA LEU A 61 -7.48 -9.63 -5.74
C LEU A 61 -7.86 -8.47 -6.69
N LEU A 62 -7.32 -8.47 -7.92
CA LEU A 62 -7.66 -7.48 -8.93
C LEU A 62 -9.03 -7.74 -9.56
N GLU A 63 -9.40 -9.01 -9.73
CA GLU A 63 -10.69 -9.40 -10.31
C GLU A 63 -11.87 -9.12 -9.36
N ASN A 64 -11.72 -9.43 -8.07
CA ASN A 64 -12.73 -9.10 -7.06
C ASN A 64 -12.93 -7.59 -6.94
N ALA A 65 -11.86 -6.79 -7.04
CA ALA A 65 -11.92 -5.34 -7.02
C ALA A 65 -12.61 -4.72 -8.25
N LYS A 66 -12.77 -5.47 -9.36
CA LYS A 66 -13.56 -5.04 -10.51
C LYS A 66 -15.05 -5.32 -10.31
N LYS A 67 -15.41 -6.50 -9.80
CA LYS A 67 -16.81 -6.86 -9.53
C LYS A 67 -17.45 -5.96 -8.47
N GLU A 68 -16.73 -5.63 -7.39
CA GLU A 68 -17.22 -4.70 -6.37
C GLU A 68 -17.38 -3.25 -6.86
N LYS A 69 -16.73 -2.87 -7.98
CA LYS A 69 -16.91 -1.54 -8.58
C LYS A 69 -18.11 -1.48 -9.52
N GLU A 70 -18.43 -2.57 -10.20
CA GLU A 70 -19.61 -2.66 -11.09
C GLU A 70 -20.92 -2.63 -10.27
N GLU A 71 -20.96 -3.21 -9.06
CA GLU A 71 -22.15 -3.17 -8.18
C GLU A 71 -22.42 -1.81 -7.52
N VAL A 72 -21.50 -0.84 -7.60
CA VAL A 72 -21.69 0.51 -7.03
C VAL A 72 -22.14 1.53 -8.09
N GLU A 73 -22.12 1.16 -9.38
CA GLU A 73 -22.55 2.00 -10.50
C GLU A 73 -23.96 1.68 -11.04
N GLU A 74 -24.64 0.62 -10.54
CA GLU A 74 -26.09 0.36 -10.73
C GLU A 74 -26.93 0.88 -9.55
#